data_AF-A0A061NJV4-F1
#
_entry.id   AF-A0A061NJV4-F1
#
_cell.length_a   1.000
_cell.length_b   1.000
_cell.length_c   1.000
_cell.angle_alpha   90.00
_cell.angle_beta   90.00
_cell.angle_gamma   90.00
#
_symmetry.space_group_name_H-M   'P 1'
#
loop_
_entity.id
_entity.type
_entity.pdbx_description
1 polymer ?
#
loop_
_entity_poly.entity_id
_entity_poly.type
_entity_poly.pdbx_seq_one_letter_code
_entity_poly.pdbx_strand_id
1 'polypeptide(L)'
;MHLILEARKKLEAIGLLTTLMQHQNDGEDRMFVYDLKTPLSAKEFLEDPLLGVFLQNRIGRNRFKEVRRRFSTSKLTGEWEDKTVAFNDVFQAIKDSELQQDPVDEHVDTATSRQTEQPVIAGEPLDPVTLKTFLPPFFLQEKLLTNEVLVVVQQLAFIYKIDEKTMSRFLVEAMVGDDTIDTERLRLKVKDWYRTTHGQTPPKLGMRTSKASQDSSKQPVSEDDKMVQYYERISPLDLLTSLSDGASVSPADLRLAESLVHDYQFSPGVANTLIDYVMRTNDKKLDAALVQKIAGHWSRKRIKTVEEAMRLAKQEYKNRKDAKHKQTNAQKAAPRKARNQGSNRQDKLPKWLTEEPKETSEDTKKKKTKEDRQAFESLLEQYQRGGGE
;
A
#
# COMPACT_ATOMS: atom_id res chain seq x y z
N MET A 1 1.90 33.57 35.74
CA MET A 1 1.83 33.20 34.31
C MET A 1 3.17 33.25 33.59
N HIS A 2 4.02 34.27 33.78
CA HIS A 2 5.31 34.40 33.06
C HIS A 2 6.24 33.18 33.19
N LEU A 3 6.38 32.62 34.41
CA LEU A 3 7.26 31.47 34.65
C LEU A 3 6.85 30.21 33.84
N ILE A 4 5.54 29.96 33.71
CA ILE A 4 5.02 28.80 32.98
C ILE A 4 5.26 28.97 31.48
N LEU A 5 5.06 30.18 30.95
CA LEU A 5 5.29 30.48 29.54
C LEU A 5 6.78 30.35 29.17
N GLU A 6 7.68 30.80 30.04
CA GLU A 6 9.13 30.64 29.84
C GLU A 6 9.57 29.18 29.90
N ALA A 7 9.06 28.42 30.87
CA ALA A 7 9.34 26.99 30.98
C ALA A 7 8.81 26.24 29.74
N ARG A 8 7.61 26.58 29.27
CA ARG A 8 7.01 26.03 28.06
C ARG A 8 7.88 26.27 26.83
N LYS A 9 8.35 27.51 26.61
CA LYS A 9 9.25 27.84 25.50
C LYS A 9 10.56 27.05 25.55
N LYS A 10 11.10 26.77 26.74
CA LYS A 10 12.30 25.93 26.90
C LYS A 10 12.03 24.47 26.53
N LEU A 11 10.88 23.92 26.92
CA LEU A 11 10.47 22.56 26.56
C LEU A 11 10.19 22.43 25.06
N GLU A 12 9.60 23.46 24.45
CA GLU A 12 9.42 23.55 22.99
C GLU A 12 10.76 23.58 22.27
N ALA A 13 11.69 24.45 22.71
CA ALA A 13 12.99 24.63 22.07
C ALA A 13 13.90 23.39 22.15
N ILE A 14 13.81 22.62 23.23
CA ILE A 14 14.58 21.37 23.41
C ILE A 14 13.84 20.15 22.81
N GLY A 15 12.66 20.35 22.23
CA GLY A 15 11.91 19.30 21.52
C GLY A 15 11.08 18.35 22.41
N LEU A 16 10.88 18.69 23.69
CA LEU A 16 10.12 17.86 24.65
C LEU A 16 8.61 18.18 24.67
N LEU A 17 8.21 19.28 24.04
CA LEU A 17 6.81 19.72 24.00
C LEU A 17 6.49 20.32 22.63
N THR A 18 5.40 19.87 22.02
CA THR A 18 4.82 20.54 20.85
C THR A 18 3.53 21.24 21.26
N THR A 19 3.43 22.53 20.99
CA THR A 19 2.25 23.34 21.30
C THR A 19 1.50 23.64 20.00
N LEU A 20 0.25 23.19 19.93
CA LEU A 20 -0.67 23.47 18.83
C LEU A 20 -1.76 24.44 19.32
N MET A 21 -2.19 25.38 18.49
CA MET A 21 -3.26 26.32 18.82
C MET A 21 -4.36 26.26 17.75
N GLN A 22 -5.59 26.03 18.20
CA GLN A 22 -6.78 26.06 17.36
C GLN A 22 -7.64 27.27 17.75
N HIS A 23 -8.04 28.06 16.75
CA HIS A 23 -9.03 29.11 16.92
C HIS A 23 -10.42 28.49 16.82
N GLN A 24 -11.28 28.74 17.81
CA GLN A 24 -12.72 28.47 17.73
C GLN A 24 -13.46 29.80 17.58
N ASN A 25 -14.57 29.80 16.82
CA ASN A 25 -15.53 30.89 16.62
C ASN A 25 -14.93 32.31 16.52
N ASP A 26 -14.70 32.80 15.30
CA ASP A 26 -14.35 34.21 14.97
C ASP A 26 -13.30 34.90 15.88
N GLY A 27 -12.39 34.12 16.47
CA GLY A 27 -11.10 34.61 16.99
C GLY A 27 -11.04 34.93 18.48
N GLU A 28 -12.14 34.87 19.23
CA GLU A 28 -12.13 35.19 20.67
C GLU A 28 -11.67 34.01 21.55
N ASP A 29 -12.00 32.76 21.18
CA ASP A 29 -11.62 31.58 21.95
C ASP A 29 -10.43 30.82 21.33
N ARG A 30 -9.40 30.58 22.16
CA ARG A 30 -8.17 29.86 21.77
C ARG A 30 -8.03 28.58 22.56
N MET A 31 -8.01 27.45 21.86
CA MET A 31 -7.69 26.15 22.44
C MET A 31 -6.22 25.83 22.18
N PHE A 32 -5.51 25.39 23.21
CA PHE A 32 -4.13 24.91 23.10
C PHE A 32 -4.09 23.41 23.35
N VAL A 33 -3.39 22.68 22.47
CA VAL A 33 -3.07 21.26 22.65
C VAL A 33 -1.57 21.14 22.90
N TYR A 34 -1.21 20.47 23.99
CA TYR A 34 0.15 20.25 24.44
C TYR A 34 0.50 18.77 24.24
N ASP A 35 1.31 18.48 23.23
CA ASP A 35 1.77 17.14 22.90
C ASP A 35 3.17 16.92 23.50
N LEU A 36 3.26 16.04 24.49
CA LEU A 36 4.49 15.73 25.22
C LEU A 36 5.31 14.71 24.45
N LYS A 37 6.58 15.04 24.19
CA LYS A 37 7.52 14.16 23.50
C LYS A 37 8.44 13.47 24.49
N THR A 38 8.73 12.20 24.23
CA THR A 38 9.74 11.46 24.99
C THR A 38 11.13 12.05 24.76
N PRO A 39 11.98 12.08 25.80
CA PRO A 39 13.37 12.52 25.62
C PRO A 39 14.13 11.57 24.68
N LEU A 40 15.20 12.09 24.09
CA LEU A 40 16.16 11.28 23.33
C LEU A 40 16.75 10.18 24.20
N SER A 41 17.14 9.06 23.57
CA SER A 41 17.87 8.02 24.28
C SER A 41 19.21 8.56 24.78
N ALA A 42 19.76 7.94 25.83
CA ALA A 42 21.05 8.39 26.38
C ALA A 42 22.18 8.33 25.35
N LYS A 43 22.11 7.40 24.39
CA LYS A 43 23.07 7.32 23.28
C LYS A 43 22.92 8.52 22.35
N GLU A 44 21.73 8.75 21.82
CA GLU A 44 21.46 9.88 20.90
C GLU A 44 21.79 11.22 21.55
N PHE A 45 21.41 11.41 22.82
CA PHE A 45 21.69 12.65 23.55
C PHE A 45 23.19 12.90 23.77
N LEU A 46 23.96 11.85 24.08
CA LEU A 46 25.40 11.98 24.38
C LEU A 46 26.27 11.99 23.11
N GLU A 47 25.78 11.43 22.00
CA GLU A 47 26.44 11.46 20.69
C GLU A 47 26.06 12.69 19.86
N ASP A 48 24.98 13.40 20.22
CA ASP A 48 24.60 14.65 19.57
C ASP A 48 25.71 15.73 19.69
N PRO A 49 26.15 16.33 18.57
CA PRO A 49 27.24 17.31 18.55
C PRO A 49 27.02 18.56 19.39
N LEU A 50 25.76 18.92 19.65
CA LEU A 50 25.40 20.13 20.40
C LEU A 50 25.07 19.80 21.85
N LEU A 51 24.09 18.92 22.09
CA LEU A 51 23.58 18.59 23.42
C LEU A 51 24.64 17.94 24.32
N GLY A 52 25.45 17.04 23.77
CA GLY A 52 26.54 16.40 24.52
C GLY A 52 27.59 17.41 24.97
N VAL A 53 27.95 18.37 24.11
CA VAL A 53 28.91 19.44 24.41
C VAL A 53 28.33 20.42 25.43
N PHE A 54 27.08 20.86 25.26
CA PHE A 54 26.41 21.73 26.22
C PHE A 54 26.31 21.10 27.61
N LEU A 55 25.96 19.81 27.69
CA LEU A 55 25.90 19.10 28.95
C LEU A 55 27.31 19.06 29.59
N GLN A 56 28.35 18.69 28.84
CA GLN A 56 29.72 18.65 29.34
C GLN A 56 30.18 20.02 29.87
N ASN A 57 29.87 21.10 29.18
CA ASN A 57 30.20 22.46 29.60
C ASN A 57 29.48 22.86 30.89
N ARG A 58 28.23 22.40 31.08
CA ARG A 58 27.42 22.76 32.27
C ARG A 58 27.81 21.99 33.52
N ILE A 59 28.12 20.69 33.41
CA ILE A 59 28.40 19.82 34.56
C ILE A 59 29.89 19.53 34.76
N GLY A 60 30.73 19.91 33.81
CA GLY A 60 32.17 19.67 33.81
C GLY A 60 32.56 18.26 33.33
N ARG A 61 33.81 18.13 32.88
CA ARG A 61 34.35 16.91 32.25
C ARG A 61 34.26 15.67 33.13
N ASN A 62 34.51 15.79 34.43
CA ASN A 62 34.55 14.62 35.34
C ASN A 62 33.15 14.03 35.56
N ARG A 63 32.15 14.88 35.84
CA ARG A 63 30.75 14.43 35.96
C ARG A 63 30.19 13.93 34.64
N PHE A 64 30.57 14.56 33.52
CA PHE A 64 30.18 14.08 32.19
C PHE A 64 30.68 12.67 31.90
N LYS A 65 31.93 12.34 32.25
CA LYS A 65 32.45 10.97 32.13
C LYS A 65 31.66 9.96 32.99
N GLU A 66 31.26 10.36 34.20
CA GLU A 66 30.45 9.51 35.08
C GLU A 66 29.06 9.24 34.51
N VAL A 67 28.39 10.28 33.99
CA VAL A 67 27.09 10.14 33.29
C VAL A 67 27.24 9.23 32.08
N ARG A 68 28.27 9.44 31.25
CA ARG A 68 28.52 8.57 30.10
C ARG A 68 28.73 7.12 30.51
N ARG A 69 29.51 6.87 31.56
CA ARG A 69 29.74 5.50 32.08
C ARG A 69 28.45 4.86 32.59
N ARG A 70 27.59 5.61 33.28
CA ARG A 70 26.30 5.11 33.79
C ARG A 70 25.36 4.66 32.67
N PHE A 71 25.41 5.33 31.52
CA PHE A 71 24.58 5.00 30.36
C PHE A 71 25.32 4.20 29.28
N SER A 72 26.56 3.77 29.54
CA SER A 72 27.30 2.88 28.64
C SER A 72 27.18 1.45 29.12
N THR A 73 26.96 0.52 28.20
CA THR A 73 27.06 -0.91 28.46
C THR A 73 28.49 -1.39 28.25
N SER A 74 28.92 -2.35 29.07
CA SER A 74 30.22 -3.01 28.93
C SER A 74 30.27 -3.74 27.58
N LYS A 75 31.29 -3.48 26.77
CA LYS A 75 31.54 -4.29 25.58
C LYS A 75 32.01 -5.67 26.04
N LEU A 76 31.37 -6.73 25.54
CA LEU A 76 31.82 -8.10 25.75
C LEU A 76 33.19 -8.27 25.09
N THR A 77 34.23 -8.56 25.86
CA THR A 77 35.59 -8.83 25.37
C THR A 77 35.90 -10.31 25.58
N GLY A 78 36.01 -11.06 24.49
CA GLY A 78 36.27 -12.50 24.46
C GLY A 78 35.81 -13.14 23.14
N GLU A 79 36.22 -14.37 22.87
CA GLU A 79 35.66 -15.18 21.79
C GLU A 79 34.41 -15.87 22.32
N TRP A 80 33.25 -15.28 22.04
CA TRP A 80 31.95 -15.78 22.47
C TRP A 80 31.23 -16.44 21.30
N GLU A 81 30.72 -17.64 21.52
CA GLU A 81 29.83 -18.33 20.58
C GLU A 81 28.37 -17.96 20.94
N ASP A 82 27.62 -17.43 19.97
CA ASP A 82 26.20 -17.14 20.17
C ASP A 82 25.39 -18.45 20.19
N LYS A 83 24.77 -18.73 21.33
CA LYS A 83 23.87 -19.89 21.54
C LYS A 83 22.41 -19.46 21.73
N THR A 84 22.05 -18.26 21.26
CA THR A 84 20.67 -17.77 21.32
C THR A 84 19.78 -18.65 20.45
N VAL A 85 18.85 -19.34 21.09
CA VAL A 85 17.85 -20.16 20.41
C VAL A 85 16.82 -19.24 19.76
N ALA A 86 16.45 -19.51 18.50
CA ALA A 86 15.50 -18.66 17.81
C ALA A 86 14.11 -18.79 18.44
N PHE A 87 13.32 -17.72 18.42
CA PHE A 87 11.96 -17.71 18.99
C PHE A 87 11.10 -18.86 18.45
N ASN A 88 11.20 -19.13 17.15
CA ASN A 88 10.46 -20.19 16.46
C ASN A 88 10.90 -21.62 16.84
N ASP A 89 12.08 -21.77 17.46
CA ASP A 89 12.56 -23.07 17.92
C ASP A 89 11.93 -23.44 19.27
N VAL A 90 11.50 -22.45 20.06
CA VAL A 90 10.93 -22.65 21.41
C VAL A 90 9.41 -22.49 21.41
N PHE A 91 8.90 -21.49 20.69
CA PHE A 91 7.50 -21.12 20.74
C PHE A 91 6.78 -21.50 19.46
N GLN A 92 5.67 -22.21 19.61
CA GLN A 92 4.72 -22.47 18.54
C GLN A 92 3.64 -21.41 18.58
N ALA A 93 3.25 -20.90 17.41
CA ALA A 93 2.11 -19.98 17.30
C ALA A 93 0.88 -20.63 17.93
N ILE A 94 0.40 -20.03 19.03
CA ILE A 94 -0.85 -20.40 19.68
C ILE A 94 -1.95 -20.12 18.67
N LYS A 95 -2.85 -21.07 18.46
CA LYS A 95 -4.02 -20.87 17.59
C LYS A 95 -4.92 -19.83 18.24
N ASP A 96 -5.47 -18.90 17.46
CA ASP A 96 -6.46 -17.91 17.94
C ASP A 96 -7.69 -18.54 18.64
N SER A 97 -7.88 -19.84 18.47
CA SER A 97 -8.88 -20.64 19.18
C SER A 97 -8.65 -20.77 20.69
N GLU A 98 -7.43 -20.52 21.17
CA GLU A 98 -7.05 -20.63 22.59
C GLU A 98 -6.95 -19.26 23.30
N LEU A 99 -6.98 -18.16 22.54
CA LEU A 99 -7.02 -16.80 23.06
C LEU A 99 -8.49 -16.36 23.27
N GLN A 100 -9.13 -16.95 24.28
CA GLN A 100 -10.31 -16.29 24.87
C GLN A 100 -9.81 -15.17 25.77
N GLN A 101 -9.76 -13.95 25.24
CA GLN A 101 -9.60 -12.75 26.07
C GLN A 101 -10.89 -11.94 26.01
N ASP A 102 -11.45 -11.69 27.19
CA ASP A 102 -12.49 -10.70 27.44
C ASP A 102 -12.06 -9.31 26.92
N PRO A 103 -12.99 -8.46 26.46
CA PRO A 103 -12.66 -7.16 25.91
C PRO A 103 -12.08 -6.27 27.00
N VAL A 104 -10.78 -6.00 26.93
CA VAL A 104 -10.12 -4.98 27.74
C VAL A 104 -10.21 -3.65 26.98
N ASP A 105 -10.75 -2.63 27.64
CA ASP A 105 -10.85 -1.25 27.16
C ASP A 105 -9.54 -0.77 26.52
N GLU A 106 -9.63 -0.34 25.25
CA GLU A 106 -8.53 0.24 24.49
C GLU A 106 -8.21 1.65 25.01
N HIS A 107 -7.34 1.74 26.00
CA HIS A 107 -6.46 2.90 26.19
C HIS A 107 -5.09 2.44 26.68
N VAL A 108 -4.29 1.86 25.77
CA VAL A 108 -2.85 1.71 25.98
C VAL A 108 -2.13 2.04 24.67
N ASP A 109 -1.68 3.28 24.55
CA ASP A 109 -0.63 3.66 23.58
C ASP A 109 0.68 3.03 24.05
N THR A 110 0.92 1.80 23.58
CA THR A 110 2.18 1.10 23.80
C THR A 110 3.26 1.77 22.95
N ALA A 111 4.09 2.57 23.62
CA ALA A 111 5.36 3.03 23.14
C ALA A 111 6.34 1.85 23.05
N THR A 112 6.41 1.23 21.88
CA THR A 112 7.56 0.42 21.46
C THR A 112 7.81 0.71 19.99
N SER A 113 9.09 0.92 19.66
CA SER A 113 9.62 1.08 18.31
C SER A 113 8.86 0.27 17.27
N ARG A 114 7.93 0.91 16.55
CA ARG A 114 7.36 0.36 15.32
C ARG A 114 8.40 0.57 14.23
N GLN A 115 9.34 -0.36 14.14
CA GLN A 115 9.68 -0.86 12.81
C GLN A 115 8.35 -1.23 12.17
N THR A 116 7.94 -0.46 11.16
CA THR A 116 6.83 -0.83 10.30
C THR A 116 7.08 -2.25 9.83
N GLU A 117 6.32 -3.21 10.35
CA GLU A 117 6.16 -4.51 9.73
C GLU A 117 5.50 -4.28 8.38
N GLN A 118 6.35 -4.01 7.40
CA GLN A 118 6.03 -4.13 6.01
C GLN A 118 5.76 -5.61 5.71
N PRO A 119 4.88 -5.91 4.75
CA PRO A 119 4.56 -7.28 4.39
C PRO A 119 5.85 -8.05 4.09
N VAL A 120 6.13 -9.08 4.88
CA VAL A 120 7.26 -9.97 4.65
C VAL A 120 7.01 -10.68 3.32
N ILE A 121 7.79 -10.33 2.30
CA ILE A 121 7.79 -11.02 1.01
C ILE A 121 8.54 -12.33 1.22
N ALA A 122 7.82 -13.46 1.22
CA ALA A 122 8.41 -14.77 1.36
C ALA A 122 8.94 -15.29 0.01
N GLY A 123 10.26 -15.30 -0.14
CA GLY A 123 11.02 -15.85 -1.27
C GLY A 123 12.43 -15.25 -1.23
N GLU A 124 13.44 -15.88 -1.85
CA GLU A 124 14.86 -15.46 -1.77
C GLU A 124 14.98 -13.93 -1.84
N PRO A 125 15.14 -13.26 -0.69
CA PRO A 125 15.07 -11.81 -0.66
C PRO A 125 16.38 -11.31 -1.21
N LEU A 126 16.29 -10.36 -2.15
CA LEU A 126 17.47 -9.64 -2.62
C LEU A 126 18.23 -9.12 -1.41
N ASP A 127 19.46 -9.61 -1.20
CA ASP A 127 20.25 -9.26 -0.03
C ASP A 127 20.78 -7.82 -0.17
N PRO A 128 20.33 -6.88 0.68
CA PRO A 128 20.78 -5.49 0.61
C PRO A 128 22.29 -5.34 0.82
N VAL A 129 22.93 -6.28 1.51
CA VAL A 129 24.38 -6.26 1.75
C VAL A 129 25.14 -6.61 0.47
N THR A 130 24.73 -7.68 -0.21
CA THR A 130 25.30 -8.08 -1.50
C THR A 130 25.03 -7.01 -2.58
N LEU A 131 23.84 -6.40 -2.60
CA LEU A 131 23.53 -5.29 -3.51
C LEU A 131 24.48 -4.10 -3.35
N LYS A 132 24.79 -3.70 -2.11
CA LYS A 132 25.74 -2.62 -1.80
C LYS A 132 27.15 -2.91 -2.28
N THR A 133 27.52 -4.18 -2.37
CA THR A 133 28.86 -4.60 -2.83
C THR A 133 29.04 -4.36 -4.33
N PHE A 134 27.96 -4.40 -5.11
CA PHE A 134 27.99 -4.14 -6.55
C PHE A 134 27.88 -2.65 -6.91
N LEU A 135 27.55 -1.77 -5.96
CA LEU A 135 27.49 -0.33 -6.19
C LEU A 135 28.89 0.30 -6.13
N PRO A 136 29.23 1.24 -7.04
CA PRO A 136 30.51 1.92 -6.99
C PRO A 136 30.73 2.68 -5.66
N PRO A 137 31.95 2.63 -5.10
CA PRO A 137 32.24 3.15 -3.75
C PRO A 137 32.17 4.67 -3.64
N PHE A 138 32.10 5.40 -4.76
CA PHE A 138 31.95 6.85 -4.78
C PHE A 138 30.53 7.32 -4.40
N PHE A 139 29.52 6.46 -4.50
CA PHE A 139 28.16 6.82 -4.12
C PHE A 139 27.95 6.76 -2.61
N LEU A 140 27.24 7.74 -2.06
CA LEU A 140 26.78 7.71 -0.67
C LEU A 140 25.63 6.71 -0.52
N GLN A 141 25.97 5.43 -0.38
CA GLN A 141 25.03 4.30 -0.37
C GLN A 141 23.88 4.47 0.65
N GLU A 142 24.13 5.12 1.80
CA GLU A 142 23.12 5.38 2.83
C GLU A 142 22.08 6.42 2.42
N LYS A 143 22.48 7.39 1.57
CA LYS A 143 21.56 8.38 1.01
C LYS A 143 20.84 7.84 -0.23
N LEU A 144 21.54 7.03 -1.01
CA LEU A 144 21.05 6.46 -2.26
C LEU A 144 20.03 5.34 -2.03
N LEU A 145 20.28 4.47 -1.05
CA LEU A 145 19.43 3.31 -0.72
C LEU A 145 18.54 3.63 0.49
N THR A 146 17.62 4.58 0.31
CA THR A 146 16.59 4.83 1.32
C THR A 146 15.67 3.61 1.48
N ASN A 147 14.96 3.51 2.61
CA ASN A 147 14.00 2.43 2.84
C ASN A 147 12.93 2.35 1.73
N GLU A 148 12.50 3.49 1.20
CA GLU A 148 11.54 3.55 0.09
C GLU A 148 12.10 2.90 -1.19
N VAL A 149 13.33 3.23 -1.55
CA VAL A 149 14.01 2.64 -2.72
C VAL A 149 14.22 1.14 -2.52
N LEU A 150 14.64 0.72 -1.32
CA LEU A 150 14.86 -0.70 -1.01
C LEU A 150 13.57 -1.53 -1.16
N VAL A 151 12.41 -1.00 -0.75
CA VAL A 151 11.12 -1.67 -0.94
C VAL A 151 10.83 -1.88 -2.43
N VAL A 152 10.98 -0.83 -3.25
CA VAL A 152 10.74 -0.93 -4.69
C VAL A 152 11.72 -1.91 -5.34
N VAL A 153 12.99 -1.87 -4.95
CA VAL A 153 14.03 -2.80 -5.44
C VAL A 153 13.68 -4.25 -5.11
N GLN A 154 13.26 -4.53 -3.87
CA GLN A 154 12.87 -5.87 -3.45
C GLN A 154 11.63 -6.35 -4.22
N GLN A 155 10.63 -5.50 -4.40
CA GLN A 155 9.44 -5.82 -5.20
C GLN A 155 9.80 -6.14 -6.65
N LEU A 156 10.61 -5.30 -7.31
CA LEU A 156 11.03 -5.49 -8.70
C LEU A 156 11.90 -6.73 -8.85
N ALA A 157 12.85 -6.96 -7.95
CA ALA A 157 13.68 -8.16 -7.95
C ALA A 157 12.85 -9.43 -7.80
N PHE A 158 11.85 -9.42 -6.92
CA PHE A 158 10.97 -10.56 -6.69
C PHE A 158 10.05 -10.83 -7.90
N ILE A 159 9.45 -9.79 -8.49
CA ILE A 159 8.54 -9.91 -9.64
C ILE A 159 9.29 -10.34 -10.90
N TYR A 160 10.42 -9.71 -11.20
CA TYR A 160 11.15 -9.90 -12.45
C TYR A 160 12.32 -10.89 -12.35
N LYS A 161 12.57 -11.46 -11.17
CA LYS A 161 13.69 -12.38 -10.88
C LYS A 161 15.05 -11.80 -11.29
N ILE A 162 15.31 -10.59 -10.82
CA ILE A 162 16.53 -9.84 -11.14
C ILE A 162 17.57 -10.08 -10.05
N ASP A 163 18.78 -10.44 -10.45
CA ASP A 163 19.95 -10.61 -9.58
C ASP A 163 20.50 -9.27 -9.07
N GLU A 164 21.21 -9.31 -7.94
CA GLU A 164 21.78 -8.13 -7.27
C GLU A 164 22.68 -7.32 -8.19
N LYS A 165 23.47 -8.00 -9.02
CA LYS A 165 24.39 -7.35 -9.96
C LYS A 165 23.64 -6.62 -11.05
N THR A 166 22.66 -7.25 -11.70
CA THR A 166 21.85 -6.58 -12.73
C THR A 166 21.03 -5.43 -12.12
N MET A 167 20.50 -5.60 -10.91
CA MET A 167 19.78 -4.56 -10.18
C MET A 167 20.67 -3.34 -9.88
N SER A 168 21.92 -3.55 -9.46
CA SER A 168 22.87 -2.46 -9.19
C SER A 168 23.10 -1.57 -10.42
N ARG A 169 23.13 -2.15 -11.63
CA ARG A 169 23.24 -1.39 -12.87
C ARG A 169 22.00 -0.52 -13.12
N PHE A 170 20.79 -1.05 -12.88
CA PHE A 170 19.57 -0.27 -13.05
C PHE A 170 19.47 0.87 -12.05
N LEU A 171 19.94 0.66 -10.81
CA LEU A 171 20.01 1.73 -9.81
C LEU A 171 20.86 2.89 -10.32
N VAL A 172 22.06 2.60 -10.87
CA VAL A 172 22.94 3.60 -11.46
C VAL A 172 22.29 4.31 -12.67
N GLU A 173 21.60 3.58 -13.55
CA GLU A 173 20.92 4.19 -14.71
C GLU A 173 19.68 5.03 -14.37
N ALA A 174 19.08 4.76 -13.21
CA ALA A 174 17.89 5.43 -12.69
C ALA A 174 18.20 6.64 -11.80
N MET A 175 19.49 6.92 -11.53
CA MET A 175 19.87 8.08 -10.74
C MET A 175 19.52 9.39 -11.43
N VAL A 176 19.08 10.35 -10.63
CA VAL A 176 18.87 11.74 -10.99
C VAL A 176 19.84 12.58 -10.16
N GLY A 177 20.75 13.28 -10.84
CA GLY A 177 21.90 13.92 -10.18
C GLY A 177 22.83 12.88 -9.56
N ASP A 178 23.42 13.22 -8.42
CA ASP A 178 24.55 12.47 -7.86
C ASP A 178 24.14 11.53 -6.70
N ASP A 179 22.97 11.79 -6.08
CA ASP A 179 22.60 11.20 -4.79
C ASP A 179 21.15 10.67 -4.72
N THR A 180 20.32 10.82 -5.75
CA THR A 180 18.89 10.44 -5.69
C THR A 180 18.49 9.42 -6.75
N ILE A 181 17.68 8.44 -6.36
CA ILE A 181 17.12 7.44 -7.27
C ILE A 181 15.67 7.79 -7.55
N ASP A 182 15.35 7.95 -8.84
CA ASP A 182 13.98 8.05 -9.30
C ASP A 182 13.41 6.63 -9.46
N THR A 183 12.46 6.30 -8.58
CA THR A 183 11.81 4.98 -8.52
C THR A 183 10.99 4.68 -9.78
N GLU A 184 10.38 5.69 -10.40
CA GLU A 184 9.63 5.53 -11.66
C GLU A 184 10.57 5.26 -12.83
N ARG A 185 11.71 5.97 -12.86
CA ARG A 185 12.75 5.71 -13.85
C ARG A 185 13.36 4.32 -13.68
N LEU A 186 13.58 3.87 -12.45
CA LEU A 186 14.05 2.53 -12.14
C LEU A 186 13.08 1.46 -12.67
N ARG A 187 11.78 1.62 -12.41
CA ARG A 187 10.73 0.72 -12.94
C ARG A 187 10.74 0.67 -14.46
N LEU A 188 10.83 1.81 -15.12
CA LEU A 188 10.86 1.88 -16.58
C LEU A 188 12.08 1.14 -17.15
N LYS A 189 13.25 1.30 -16.53
CA LYS A 189 14.50 0.62 -16.91
C LYS A 189 14.40 -0.89 -16.75
N VAL A 190 13.88 -1.36 -15.63
CA VAL A 190 13.64 -2.79 -15.37
C VAL A 190 12.68 -3.37 -16.42
N LYS A 191 11.59 -2.68 -16.70
CA LYS A 191 10.59 -3.08 -17.69
C LYS A 191 11.16 -3.14 -19.11
N ASP A 192 11.94 -2.14 -19.51
CA ASP A 192 12.59 -2.11 -20.82
C ASP A 192 13.63 -3.24 -20.95
N TRP A 193 14.42 -3.48 -19.91
CA TRP A 193 15.36 -4.60 -19.87
C TRP A 193 14.62 -5.93 -19.98
N TYR A 194 13.55 -6.14 -19.22
CA TYR A 194 12.79 -7.39 -19.26
C TYR A 194 12.19 -7.63 -20.65
N ARG A 195 11.60 -6.60 -21.26
CA ARG A 195 11.09 -6.66 -22.64
C ARG A 195 12.19 -7.00 -23.65
N THR A 196 13.40 -6.46 -23.48
CA THR A 196 14.51 -6.70 -24.41
C THR A 196 15.09 -8.09 -24.25
N THR A 197 15.22 -8.58 -23.02
CA THR A 197 15.76 -9.91 -22.71
C THR A 197 14.78 -11.03 -23.06
N HIS A 198 13.47 -10.80 -22.90
CA HIS A 198 12.42 -11.82 -23.09
C HIS A 198 11.56 -11.60 -24.34
N GLY A 199 11.78 -10.51 -25.11
CA GLY A 199 10.96 -10.13 -26.26
C GLY A 199 11.71 -10.15 -27.59
N GLN A 200 11.84 -11.35 -28.16
CA GLN A 200 11.79 -11.71 -29.60
C GLN A 200 12.09 -13.21 -29.82
N THR A 201 11.70 -14.10 -28.89
CA THR A 201 11.87 -15.55 -29.09
C THR A 201 10.51 -16.24 -29.28
N PRO A 202 10.33 -16.99 -30.38
CA PRO A 202 9.14 -17.82 -30.58
C PRO A 202 9.05 -18.90 -29.48
N PRO A 203 7.84 -19.42 -29.20
CA PRO A 203 7.56 -20.26 -28.04
C PRO A 203 8.43 -21.51 -28.07
N LYS A 204 9.34 -21.63 -27.10
CA LYS A 204 10.00 -22.89 -26.81
C LYS A 204 9.18 -23.60 -25.74
N LEU A 205 8.64 -24.75 -26.12
CA LEU A 205 8.00 -25.71 -25.21
C LEU A 205 9.07 -26.22 -24.24
N GLY A 206 9.17 -25.55 -23.08
CA GLY A 206 10.09 -25.93 -22.01
C GLY A 206 9.42 -26.92 -21.06
N MET A 207 9.99 -28.12 -20.95
CA MET A 207 9.58 -29.10 -19.96
C MET A 207 9.77 -28.52 -18.55
N ARG A 208 8.76 -28.74 -17.69
CA ARG A 208 8.74 -28.35 -16.28
C ARG A 208 9.97 -28.90 -15.53
N THR A 209 10.87 -28.02 -15.09
CA THR A 209 11.84 -28.32 -14.03
C THR A 209 11.55 -27.44 -12.82
N SER A 210 10.46 -27.74 -12.11
CA SER A 210 10.27 -27.28 -10.75
C SER A 210 11.23 -28.06 -9.86
N LYS A 211 12.43 -27.53 -9.59
CA LYS A 211 13.15 -27.89 -8.37
C LYS A 211 12.38 -27.23 -7.23
N ALA A 212 11.50 -28.02 -6.61
CA ALA A 212 10.95 -27.67 -5.32
C ALA A 212 12.11 -27.69 -4.33
N SER A 213 12.55 -26.51 -3.90
CA SER A 213 13.35 -26.38 -2.69
C SER A 213 12.42 -26.78 -1.54
N GLN A 214 12.50 -28.06 -1.16
CA GLN A 214 11.98 -28.52 0.12
C GLN A 214 12.85 -27.91 1.19
N ASP A 215 12.35 -26.84 1.81
CA ASP A 215 12.79 -26.45 3.14
C ASP A 215 11.61 -26.65 4.09
N SER A 216 11.78 -27.64 4.95
CA SER A 216 10.77 -28.27 5.76
C SER A 216 10.61 -27.55 7.10
N SER A 217 9.53 -26.82 7.27
CA SER A 217 8.94 -26.59 8.60
C SER A 217 7.42 -26.42 8.48
N LYS A 218 6.69 -27.26 9.24
CA LYS A 218 5.23 -27.49 9.28
C LYS A 218 4.64 -28.30 8.13
N GLN A 219 4.24 -29.53 8.46
CA GLN A 219 3.36 -30.34 7.62
C GLN A 219 2.01 -29.63 7.48
N PRO A 220 1.51 -29.39 6.26
CA PRO A 220 0.23 -28.74 6.04
C PRO A 220 -0.92 -29.65 6.48
N VAL A 221 -1.82 -29.11 7.33
CA VAL A 221 -2.93 -29.85 7.95
C VAL A 221 -4.19 -29.85 7.07
N SER A 222 -4.29 -28.92 6.10
CA SER A 222 -5.41 -28.79 5.16
C SER A 222 -4.95 -28.44 3.73
N GLU A 223 -5.75 -28.75 2.72
CA GLU A 223 -5.53 -28.34 1.33
C GLU A 223 -5.51 -26.81 1.19
N ASP A 224 -6.32 -26.09 1.96
CA ASP A 224 -6.34 -24.62 1.96
C ASP A 224 -5.00 -24.05 2.49
N ASP A 225 -4.40 -24.65 3.53
CA ASP A 225 -3.11 -24.20 4.09
C ASP A 225 -1.96 -24.39 3.10
N LYS A 226 -2.00 -25.47 2.30
CA LYS A 226 -1.03 -25.68 1.21
C LYS A 226 -1.13 -24.58 0.17
N MET A 227 -2.35 -24.16 -0.17
CA MET A 227 -2.57 -23.09 -1.15
C MET A 227 -2.08 -21.75 -0.61
N VAL A 228 -2.31 -21.44 0.66
CA VAL A 228 -1.79 -20.23 1.32
C VAL A 228 -0.27 -20.17 1.20
N GLN A 229 0.43 -21.22 1.65
CA GLN A 229 1.89 -21.30 1.58
C GLN A 229 2.41 -21.22 0.14
N TYR A 230 1.70 -21.83 -0.81
CA TYR A 230 2.05 -21.78 -2.22
C TYR A 230 1.97 -20.34 -2.76
N TYR A 231 0.87 -19.63 -2.50
CA TYR A 231 0.70 -18.27 -3.00
C TYR A 231 1.64 -17.28 -2.33
N GLU A 232 1.99 -17.47 -1.06
CA GLU A 232 2.95 -16.60 -0.37
C GLU A 232 4.37 -16.73 -0.93
N ARG A 233 4.77 -17.93 -1.36
CA ARG A 233 6.13 -18.23 -1.83
C ARG A 233 6.36 -17.99 -3.32
N ILE A 234 5.33 -18.18 -4.15
CA ILE A 234 5.47 -18.06 -5.60
C ILE A 234 5.51 -16.59 -6.04
N SER A 235 6.35 -16.24 -7.01
CA SER A 235 6.28 -14.89 -7.58
C SER A 235 5.08 -14.74 -8.52
N PRO A 236 4.51 -13.53 -8.69
CA PRO A 236 3.45 -13.30 -9.66
C PRO A 236 3.81 -13.73 -11.09
N LEU A 237 5.08 -13.57 -11.48
CA LEU A 237 5.58 -14.04 -12.77
C LEU A 237 5.58 -15.57 -12.86
N ASP A 238 6.09 -16.26 -11.85
CA ASP A 238 6.12 -17.73 -11.81
C ASP A 238 4.70 -18.31 -11.78
N LEU A 239 3.78 -17.65 -11.07
CA LEU A 239 2.37 -18.05 -11.04
C LEU A 239 1.76 -17.93 -12.44
N LEU A 240 1.90 -16.78 -13.10
CA LEU A 240 1.41 -16.57 -14.46
C LEU A 240 2.01 -17.58 -15.44
N THR A 241 3.31 -17.89 -15.29
CA THR A 241 4.01 -18.90 -16.10
C THR A 241 3.48 -20.31 -15.84
N SER A 242 3.14 -20.63 -14.59
CA SER A 242 2.58 -21.95 -14.24
C SER A 242 1.14 -22.12 -14.74
N LEU A 243 0.37 -21.03 -14.79
CA LEU A 243 -1.00 -21.01 -15.33
C LEU A 243 -1.04 -21.09 -16.87
N SER A 244 0.03 -20.67 -17.54
CA SER A 244 0.18 -20.71 -19.01
C SER A 244 0.86 -21.99 -19.52
N ASP A 245 0.92 -23.05 -18.71
CA ASP A 245 1.58 -24.32 -19.03
C ASP A 245 3.07 -24.15 -19.43
N GLY A 246 3.76 -23.16 -18.85
CA GLY A 246 5.16 -22.85 -19.13
C GLY A 246 5.40 -21.98 -20.36
N ALA A 247 4.34 -21.49 -21.02
CA ALA A 247 4.45 -20.50 -22.08
C ALA A 247 4.83 -19.11 -21.51
N SER A 248 5.55 -18.32 -22.31
CA SER A 248 5.94 -16.96 -21.93
C SER A 248 4.71 -16.11 -21.58
N VAL A 249 4.81 -15.38 -20.47
CA VAL A 249 3.75 -14.51 -19.95
C VAL A 249 3.59 -13.29 -20.85
N SER A 250 2.33 -12.94 -21.17
CA SER A 250 2.05 -11.75 -21.95
C SER A 250 2.56 -10.48 -21.25
N PRO A 251 3.18 -9.53 -21.96
CA PRO A 251 3.58 -8.25 -21.37
C PRO A 251 2.41 -7.44 -20.78
N ALA A 252 1.17 -7.71 -21.19
CA ALA A 252 -0.02 -7.10 -20.60
C ALA A 252 -0.32 -7.69 -19.21
N ASP A 253 -0.25 -9.01 -19.08
CA ASP A 253 -0.53 -9.73 -17.84
C ASP A 253 0.54 -9.44 -16.78
N LEU A 254 1.81 -9.35 -17.20
CA LEU A 254 2.90 -8.98 -16.30
C LEU A 254 2.78 -7.55 -15.77
N ARG A 255 2.40 -6.60 -16.63
CA ARG A 255 2.10 -5.22 -16.22
C ARG A 255 0.96 -5.15 -15.22
N LEU A 256 -0.06 -5.98 -15.42
CA LEU A 256 -1.18 -6.06 -14.49
C LEU A 256 -0.73 -6.62 -13.13
N ALA A 257 0.07 -7.68 -13.11
CA ALA A 257 0.64 -8.21 -11.87
C ALA A 257 1.52 -7.18 -11.13
N GLU A 258 2.34 -6.42 -11.85
CA GLU A 258 3.13 -5.32 -11.26
C GLU A 258 2.22 -4.25 -10.65
N SER A 259 1.17 -3.82 -11.36
CA SER A 259 0.22 -2.82 -10.85
C SER A 259 -0.47 -3.27 -9.56
N LEU A 260 -0.75 -4.58 -9.39
CA LEU A 260 -1.35 -5.10 -8.17
C LEU A 260 -0.43 -4.98 -6.96
N VAL A 261 0.86 -5.23 -7.13
CA VAL A 261 1.85 -5.13 -6.04
C VAL A 261 2.20 -3.67 -5.76
N HIS A 262 2.38 -2.85 -6.80
CA HIS A 262 2.86 -1.50 -6.65
C HIS A 262 1.74 -0.46 -6.47
N ASP A 263 0.75 -0.42 -7.36
CA ASP A 263 -0.29 0.62 -7.31
C ASP A 263 -1.32 0.32 -6.20
N TYR A 264 -1.69 -0.95 -6.03
CA TYR A 264 -2.65 -1.38 -4.99
C TYR A 264 -1.98 -1.80 -3.68
N GLN A 265 -0.64 -1.84 -3.62
CA GLN A 265 0.14 -2.19 -2.42
C GLN A 265 -0.23 -3.56 -1.84
N PHE A 266 -0.61 -4.52 -2.70
CA PHE A 266 -0.86 -5.88 -2.25
C PHE A 266 0.43 -6.63 -2.00
N SER A 267 0.42 -7.50 -0.99
CA SER A 267 1.48 -8.49 -0.85
C SER A 267 1.48 -9.41 -2.08
N PRO A 268 2.63 -9.93 -2.52
CA PRO A 268 2.68 -10.79 -3.70
C PRO A 268 1.72 -11.99 -3.59
N GLY A 269 1.53 -12.55 -2.39
CA GLY A 269 0.54 -13.60 -2.15
C GLY A 269 -0.91 -13.18 -2.36
N VAL A 270 -1.29 -11.96 -1.97
CA VAL A 270 -2.64 -11.41 -2.22
C VAL A 270 -2.84 -11.13 -3.71
N ALA A 271 -1.81 -10.61 -4.40
CA ALA A 271 -1.85 -10.43 -5.85
C ALA A 271 -1.99 -11.79 -6.58
N ASN A 272 -1.24 -12.80 -6.14
CA ASN A 272 -1.30 -14.17 -6.65
C ASN A 272 -2.69 -14.81 -6.52
N THR A 273 -3.31 -14.66 -5.35
CA THR A 273 -4.68 -15.16 -5.11
C THR A 273 -5.69 -14.48 -6.01
N LEU A 274 -5.57 -13.16 -6.22
CA LEU A 274 -6.44 -12.43 -7.12
C LEU A 274 -6.28 -12.89 -8.59
N ILE A 275 -5.04 -13.04 -9.05
CA ILE A 275 -4.72 -13.51 -10.40
C ILE A 275 -5.31 -14.91 -10.62
N ASP A 276 -5.04 -15.85 -9.72
CA ASP A 276 -5.54 -17.23 -9.82
C ASP A 276 -7.08 -17.28 -9.77
N TYR A 277 -7.70 -16.47 -8.92
CA TYR A 277 -9.16 -16.35 -8.84
C TYR A 277 -9.79 -15.88 -10.17
N VAL A 278 -9.26 -14.81 -10.77
CA VAL A 278 -9.81 -14.28 -12.03
C VAL A 278 -9.59 -15.28 -13.16
N MET A 279 -8.41 -15.90 -13.22
CA MET A 279 -8.09 -16.89 -14.24
C MET A 279 -9.03 -18.11 -14.19
N ARG A 280 -9.38 -18.58 -12.98
CA ARG A 280 -10.34 -19.68 -12.78
C ARG A 280 -11.78 -19.30 -13.11
N THR A 281 -12.18 -18.05 -12.88
CA THR A 281 -13.57 -17.61 -13.07
C THR A 281 -13.88 -17.11 -14.47
N ASN A 282 -12.86 -16.81 -15.27
CA ASN A 282 -12.98 -16.21 -16.59
C ASN A 282 -12.36 -17.07 -17.69
N ASP A 283 -12.56 -18.39 -17.63
CA ASP A 283 -12.12 -19.36 -18.66
C ASP A 283 -10.64 -19.22 -19.05
N LYS A 284 -9.75 -19.09 -18.07
CA LYS A 284 -8.31 -18.85 -18.24
C LYS A 284 -7.94 -17.54 -18.97
N LYS A 285 -8.79 -16.51 -18.89
CA LYS A 285 -8.50 -15.17 -19.41
C LYS A 285 -8.30 -14.17 -18.28
N LEU A 286 -7.17 -13.49 -18.28
CA LEU A 286 -6.88 -12.40 -17.35
C LEU A 286 -7.44 -11.08 -17.89
N ASP A 287 -8.70 -10.80 -17.61
CA ASP A 287 -9.34 -9.52 -17.98
C ASP A 287 -8.88 -8.40 -17.05
N ALA A 288 -8.10 -7.46 -17.57
CA ALA A 288 -7.55 -6.34 -16.82
C ALA A 288 -8.62 -5.47 -16.14
N ALA A 289 -9.75 -5.21 -16.80
CA ALA A 289 -10.81 -4.38 -16.24
C ALA A 289 -11.48 -5.08 -15.05
N LEU A 290 -11.66 -6.39 -15.15
CA LEU A 290 -12.19 -7.20 -14.06
C LEU A 290 -11.22 -7.26 -12.87
N VAL A 291 -9.93 -7.51 -13.14
CA VAL A 291 -8.88 -7.55 -12.10
C VAL A 291 -8.81 -6.22 -11.36
N GLN A 292 -8.74 -5.09 -12.07
CA GLN A 292 -8.68 -3.76 -11.45
C GLN A 292 -9.94 -3.45 -10.63
N LYS A 293 -11.13 -3.85 -11.09
CA LYS A 293 -12.38 -3.67 -10.33
C LYS A 293 -12.37 -4.45 -9.02
N ILE A 294 -11.87 -5.69 -9.03
CA ILE A 294 -11.76 -6.50 -7.82
C ILE A 294 -10.64 -5.97 -6.92
N ALA A 295 -9.49 -5.58 -7.49
CA ALA A 295 -8.38 -4.97 -6.76
C ALA A 295 -8.82 -3.69 -6.02
N GLY A 296 -9.55 -2.78 -6.68
CA GLY A 296 -10.09 -1.59 -6.02
C GLY A 296 -11.13 -1.91 -4.93
N HIS A 297 -11.82 -3.04 -5.01
CA HIS A 297 -12.69 -3.51 -3.93
C HIS A 297 -11.89 -4.09 -2.75
N TRP A 298 -10.86 -4.89 -3.02
CA TRP A 298 -9.99 -5.48 -2.00
C TRP A 298 -9.15 -4.43 -1.27
N SER A 299 -8.63 -3.44 -2.00
CA SER A 299 -7.90 -2.29 -1.45
C SER A 299 -8.78 -1.50 -0.46
N ARG A 300 -10.04 -1.22 -0.81
CA ARG A 300 -11.00 -0.57 0.11
C ARG A 300 -11.33 -1.42 1.33
N LYS A 301 -11.31 -2.75 1.20
CA LYS A 301 -11.47 -3.69 2.32
C LYS A 301 -10.17 -3.90 3.12
N ARG A 302 -9.07 -3.27 2.73
CA ARG A 302 -7.75 -3.32 3.38
C ARG A 302 -7.24 -4.75 3.58
N ILE A 303 -7.40 -5.59 2.57
CA ILE A 303 -6.96 -6.99 2.61
C ILE A 303 -5.44 -7.06 2.56
N LYS A 304 -4.85 -7.76 3.52
CA LYS A 304 -3.38 -7.87 3.65
C LYS A 304 -2.86 -9.31 3.57
N THR A 305 -3.69 -10.28 3.93
CA THR A 305 -3.28 -11.70 4.01
C THR A 305 -3.89 -12.55 2.91
N VAL A 306 -3.20 -13.64 2.56
CA VAL A 306 -3.66 -14.59 1.54
C VAL A 306 -4.95 -15.29 1.97
N GLU A 307 -5.07 -15.60 3.26
CA GLU A 307 -6.26 -16.24 3.85
C GLU A 307 -7.52 -15.39 3.68
N GLU A 308 -7.42 -14.09 3.99
CA GLU A 308 -8.49 -13.12 3.80
C GLU A 308 -8.88 -13.00 2.32
N ALA A 309 -7.87 -12.93 1.44
CA ALA A 309 -8.05 -12.89 0.00
C ALA A 309 -8.76 -14.14 -0.53
N MET A 310 -8.35 -15.34 -0.10
CA MET A 310 -9.01 -16.61 -0.46
C MET A 310 -10.46 -16.67 0.01
N ARG A 311 -10.73 -16.22 1.24
CA ARG A 311 -12.10 -16.18 1.79
C ARG A 311 -13.00 -15.27 0.96
N LEU A 312 -12.52 -14.09 0.61
CA LEU A 312 -13.27 -13.13 -0.22
C LEU A 312 -13.43 -13.62 -1.66
N ALA A 313 -12.41 -14.24 -2.26
CA ALA A 313 -12.51 -14.86 -3.57
C ALA A 313 -13.59 -15.94 -3.60
N LYS A 314 -13.64 -16.81 -2.59
CA LYS A 314 -14.69 -17.84 -2.41
C LYS A 314 -16.08 -17.19 -2.26
N GLN A 315 -16.19 -16.10 -1.51
CA GLN A 315 -17.47 -15.39 -1.34
C GLN A 315 -17.95 -14.73 -2.64
N GLU A 316 -17.07 -14.04 -3.35
CA GLU A 316 -17.38 -13.38 -4.62
C GLU A 316 -17.79 -14.39 -5.69
N TYR A 317 -17.13 -15.56 -5.72
CA TYR A 317 -17.52 -16.68 -6.58
C TYR A 317 -18.97 -17.13 -6.33
N LYS A 318 -19.35 -17.35 -5.06
CA LYS A 318 -20.71 -17.75 -4.68
C LYS A 318 -21.73 -16.69 -5.08
N ASN A 319 -21.47 -15.42 -4.74
CA ASN A 319 -22.35 -14.30 -5.07
C ASN A 319 -22.59 -14.18 -6.58
N ARG A 320 -21.54 -14.35 -7.41
CA ARG A 320 -21.67 -14.34 -8.87
C ARG A 320 -22.47 -15.53 -9.40
N LYS A 321 -22.27 -16.72 -8.86
CA LYS A 321 -23.03 -17.91 -9.23
C LYS A 321 -24.51 -17.75 -8.89
N ASP A 322 -24.82 -17.21 -7.72
CA ASP A 322 -26.19 -16.95 -7.27
C ASP A 322 -26.88 -15.86 -8.10
N ALA A 323 -26.14 -14.82 -8.50
CA ALA A 323 -26.64 -13.77 -9.40
C ALA A 323 -26.99 -14.33 -10.80
N LYS A 324 -26.13 -15.19 -11.36
CA LYS A 324 -26.41 -15.90 -12.63
C LYS A 324 -27.62 -16.84 -12.52
N HIS A 325 -27.76 -17.56 -11.40
CA HIS A 325 -28.93 -18.41 -11.15
C HIS A 325 -30.24 -17.60 -10.99
N LYS A 326 -30.19 -16.44 -10.34
CA LYS A 326 -31.37 -15.56 -10.22
C LYS A 326 -31.80 -14.94 -11.56
N GLN A 327 -30.85 -14.56 -12.43
CA GLN A 327 -31.18 -14.07 -13.78
C GLN A 327 -31.78 -15.15 -14.69
N THR A 328 -31.25 -16.37 -14.63
CA THR A 328 -31.78 -17.50 -15.42
C THR A 328 -33.15 -17.97 -14.94
N ASN A 329 -33.43 -17.91 -13.63
CA ASN A 329 -34.78 -18.19 -13.10
C ASN A 329 -35.78 -17.06 -13.39
N ALA A 330 -35.34 -15.80 -13.40
CA ALA A 330 -36.19 -14.67 -13.79
C ALA A 330 -36.60 -14.71 -15.28
N GLN A 331 -35.75 -15.27 -16.16
CA GLN A 331 -36.08 -15.50 -17.57
C GLN A 331 -36.98 -16.73 -17.81
N LYS A 332 -36.99 -17.72 -16.89
CA LYS A 332 -37.88 -18.89 -16.96
C LYS A 332 -39.24 -18.70 -16.29
N ALA A 333 -39.39 -17.69 -15.43
CA ALA A 333 -40.64 -17.35 -14.73
C ALA A 333 -41.43 -16.20 -15.38
N ALA A 334 -41.07 -15.76 -16.59
CA ALA A 334 -41.85 -14.77 -17.33
C ALA A 334 -42.97 -15.47 -18.13
N PRO A 335 -44.27 -15.27 -17.79
CA PRO A 335 -45.33 -15.72 -18.69
C PRO A 335 -45.26 -14.89 -19.97
N ARG A 336 -45.27 -15.58 -21.12
CA ARG A 336 -45.47 -14.96 -22.44
C ARG A 336 -46.83 -14.25 -22.45
N LYS A 337 -46.85 -12.96 -22.13
CA LYS A 337 -47.99 -12.08 -22.44
C LYS A 337 -47.66 -11.22 -23.65
N ALA A 338 -48.59 -11.28 -24.60
CA ALA A 338 -48.57 -10.58 -25.86
C ALA A 338 -48.45 -9.06 -25.67
N ARG A 339 -47.66 -8.48 -26.58
CA ARG A 339 -47.72 -7.13 -27.15
C ARG A 339 -48.95 -6.31 -26.73
N ASN A 340 -48.74 -5.29 -25.89
CA ASN A 340 -49.42 -4.01 -26.09
C ASN A 340 -48.61 -2.84 -25.50
N GLN A 341 -48.72 -1.70 -26.18
CA GLN A 341 -48.02 -0.44 -25.95
C GLN A 341 -48.34 0.21 -24.59
N GLY A 342 -47.43 1.06 -24.11
CA GLY A 342 -47.73 2.04 -23.06
C GLY A 342 -46.65 2.14 -22.00
N SER A 343 -45.53 2.78 -22.33
CA SER A 343 -44.47 3.16 -21.40
C SER A 343 -45.01 4.12 -20.32
N ASN A 344 -44.98 3.71 -19.06
CA ASN A 344 -44.77 4.63 -17.94
C ASN A 344 -44.30 3.86 -16.71
N ARG A 345 -42.99 3.81 -16.49
CA ARG A 345 -42.41 3.42 -15.20
C ARG A 345 -41.13 4.21 -15.00
N GLN A 346 -41.26 5.31 -14.26
CA GLN A 346 -40.16 6.19 -13.85
C GLN A 346 -39.24 5.44 -12.89
N ASP A 347 -37.96 5.38 -13.25
CA ASP A 347 -36.86 5.02 -12.37
C ASP A 347 -36.72 6.08 -11.27
N LYS A 348 -36.69 5.63 -10.02
CA LYS A 348 -36.47 6.49 -8.86
C LYS A 348 -35.00 6.91 -8.83
N LEU A 349 -34.76 8.21 -9.00
CA LEU A 349 -33.45 8.86 -8.91
C LEU A 349 -32.94 8.90 -7.43
N PRO A 350 -31.60 8.89 -7.22
CA PRO A 350 -30.98 8.81 -5.89
C PRO A 350 -31.12 10.09 -5.03
N LYS A 351 -31.03 9.88 -3.69
CA LYS A 351 -31.41 10.79 -2.59
C LYS A 351 -30.70 12.16 -2.47
N TRP A 352 -29.77 12.53 -3.35
CA TRP A 352 -29.21 13.90 -3.38
C TRP A 352 -30.11 14.90 -4.11
N LEU A 353 -31.22 14.42 -4.70
CA LEU A 353 -32.25 15.20 -5.39
C LEU A 353 -33.52 15.43 -4.53
N THR A 354 -33.49 15.09 -3.23
CA THR A 354 -34.64 15.18 -2.30
C THR A 354 -34.32 16.00 -1.05
N GLU A 355 -33.74 17.18 -1.23
CA GLU A 355 -33.91 18.27 -0.27
C GLU A 355 -34.46 19.47 -1.02
N GLU A 356 -35.74 19.76 -0.81
CA GLU A 356 -36.34 21.02 -1.27
C GLU A 356 -35.87 22.16 -0.35
N PRO A 357 -35.42 23.30 -0.91
CA PRO A 357 -35.45 24.56 -0.18
C PRO A 357 -36.91 25.03 -0.04
N LYS A 358 -37.20 25.58 1.14
CA LYS A 358 -38.51 26.04 1.60
C LYS A 358 -39.29 26.87 0.56
N GLU A 359 -40.60 26.61 0.57
CA GLU A 359 -41.68 27.26 -0.17
C GLU A 359 -41.54 28.78 -0.37
N THR A 360 -41.71 29.25 -1.61
CA THR A 360 -42.27 30.57 -1.92
C THR A 360 -43.16 30.48 -3.17
N SER A 361 -44.28 31.21 -3.11
CA SER A 361 -45.51 31.12 -3.90
C SER A 361 -45.41 31.32 -5.42
N GLU A 362 -46.37 30.73 -6.15
CA GLU A 362 -46.46 30.60 -7.62
C GLU A 362 -46.63 31.89 -8.44
N ASP A 363 -46.80 33.07 -7.83
CA ASP A 363 -47.05 34.32 -8.58
C ASP A 363 -45.79 34.96 -9.22
N THR A 364 -44.59 34.56 -8.83
CA THR A 364 -43.33 35.07 -9.39
C THR A 364 -42.83 34.31 -10.62
N LYS A 365 -43.35 33.11 -10.91
CA LYS A 365 -42.90 32.30 -12.06
C LYS A 365 -43.49 32.76 -13.40
N LYS A 366 -44.67 33.39 -13.43
CA LYS A 366 -45.25 33.92 -14.69
C LYS A 366 -44.66 35.26 -15.15
N LYS A 367 -44.00 36.02 -14.26
CA LYS A 367 -43.33 37.30 -14.62
C LYS A 367 -41.93 37.09 -15.20
N LYS A 368 -41.13 36.18 -14.64
CA LYS A 368 -39.76 35.91 -15.13
C LYS A 368 -39.71 35.28 -16.54
N THR A 369 -40.66 34.41 -16.89
CA THR A 369 -40.66 33.76 -18.21
C THR A 369 -41.02 34.70 -19.37
N LYS A 370 -41.59 35.88 -19.10
CA LYS A 370 -41.82 36.92 -20.13
C LYS A 370 -40.61 37.83 -20.32
N GLU A 371 -39.95 38.23 -19.23
CA GLU A 371 -38.73 39.04 -19.26
C GLU A 371 -37.56 38.29 -19.89
N ASP A 372 -37.40 36.99 -19.60
CA ASP A 372 -36.34 36.18 -20.22
C ASP A 372 -36.59 35.91 -21.71
N ARG A 373 -37.86 35.86 -22.15
CA ARG A 373 -38.21 35.70 -23.58
C ARG A 373 -37.92 36.97 -24.38
N GLN A 374 -38.22 38.14 -23.81
CA GLN A 374 -37.93 39.43 -24.45
C GLN A 374 -36.43 39.69 -24.51
N ALA A 375 -35.69 39.34 -23.45
CA ALA A 375 -34.22 39.45 -23.45
C ALA A 375 -33.56 38.54 -24.51
N PHE A 376 -34.11 37.33 -24.72
CA PHE A 376 -33.64 36.39 -25.74
C PHE A 376 -33.98 36.82 -27.17
N GLU A 377 -35.15 37.41 -27.41
CA GLU A 377 -35.51 37.98 -28.74
C GLU A 377 -34.62 39.19 -29.10
N SER A 378 -34.34 40.09 -28.16
CA SER A 378 -33.42 41.22 -28.41
C SER A 378 -31.97 40.78 -28.67
N LEU A 379 -31.54 39.64 -28.11
CA LEU A 379 -30.21 39.08 -28.36
C LEU A 379 -30.11 38.42 -29.75
N LEU A 380 -31.20 37.81 -30.23
CA LEU A 380 -31.33 37.26 -31.59
C LEU A 380 -31.35 38.36 -32.66
N GLU A 381 -32.00 39.49 -32.39
CA GLU A 381 -31.99 40.66 -33.30
C GLU A 381 -30.60 41.30 -33.41
N GLN A 382 -29.84 41.37 -32.32
CA GLN A 382 -28.44 41.85 -32.34
C GLN A 382 -27.51 40.90 -33.12
N TYR A 383 -27.74 39.59 -33.04
CA TYR A 383 -26.94 38.61 -33.78
C TYR A 383 -27.26 38.59 -35.29
N GLN A 384 -28.51 38.89 -35.69
CA GLN A 384 -28.91 38.98 -37.10
C GLN A 384 -28.53 40.31 -37.77
N ARG A 385 -28.21 41.35 -37.00
CA ARG A 385 -27.73 42.66 -37.51
C ARG A 385 -26.20 42.81 -37.54
N GLY A 386 -25.45 41.88 -36.94
CA GLY A 386 -23.97 41.93 -36.84
C GLY A 386 -23.22 40.94 -37.74
N GLY A 387 -23.89 40.29 -38.70
CA GLY A 387 -23.31 39.31 -39.62
C GLY A 387 -23.26 39.75 -41.08
N GLY A 388 -23.26 41.06 -41.34
CA GLY A 388 -23.26 41.62 -42.68
C GLY A 388 -22.72 43.05 -42.68
N GLU A 389 -21.42 43.19 -42.44
CA GLU A 389 -20.51 44.18 -43.02
C GLU A 389 -19.05 43.73 -42.83
#